data_AF-A0A4D6N4T0-F1
#
_entry.id   AF-A0A4D6N4T0-F1
#
_cell.length_a   1.000
_cell.length_b   1.000
_cell.length_c   1.000
_cell.angle_alpha   90.00
_cell.angle_beta   90.00
_cell.angle_gamma   90.00
#
_symmetry.space_group_name_H-M   'P 1'
#
loop_
_entity.id
_entity.type
_entity.pdbx_description
1 polymer ?
#
loop_
_entity_poly.entity_id
_entity_poly.type
_entity_poly.pdbx_seq_one_letter_code
_entity_poly.pdbx_strand_id
1 'polypeptide(L)'
;MLQSTDMPWLRGLREMRPLLHLLLPLTIHWIAEEMTVSVLVDVTTSALCPGDSTCSKAIYINGLQQTIVGVFKMVVIPLLGQLSDEHGRKPLLLFTISTSIFPFALLVWRQSAEFVYAYYVIRTISNIISQGSIFCIAVAYAADVVNESKRAAVFSWISGLLSASHVLGDLLARFLPEKYIFAVSIVLLIICPVYMKFFLVETMTLAPKNDQVSGCWAKIVNVPQQRFKSMRTAAEIVVFSPTLRGMALVSFFYELGMSGITSVLLYYLKAVFGFNKNQFSELLMMVGIGSIFSQMLLLPILNPLVGEKVILCSGLLASIAYAWLYGLAWAPWVSYLSASFGIIYVLVKPATYAIISNATSSTNQGKAQTFIAGAQSLSDLLSPIAMSPLTSWFLSSNAPFECKGFSILCASICMIISLCFVCMLKPDSNSSNDIEGSTETPLLNHTLPQ
;
A
#
# COMPACT_ATOMS: atom_id res chain seq x y z
N MET A 1 32.37 39.65 -17.49
CA MET A 1 32.77 38.35 -16.92
C MET A 1 32.56 38.40 -15.41
N LEU A 2 31.41 37.94 -14.91
CA LEU A 2 31.22 37.60 -13.50
C LEU A 2 30.43 36.29 -13.52
N GLN A 3 31.19 35.21 -13.65
CA GLN A 3 30.67 33.84 -13.64
C GLN A 3 30.34 33.54 -12.17
N SER A 4 29.05 33.59 -11.82
CA SER A 4 28.58 33.25 -10.48
C SER A 4 28.93 31.80 -10.19
N THR A 5 29.93 31.58 -9.35
CA THR A 5 30.27 30.31 -8.72
C THR A 5 29.19 29.95 -7.70
N ASP A 6 28.00 29.58 -8.18
CA ASP A 6 27.02 28.89 -7.34
C ASP A 6 27.55 27.48 -7.07
N MET A 7 27.88 27.20 -5.80
CA MET A 7 28.34 25.87 -5.39
C MET A 7 27.32 24.79 -5.82
N PRO A 8 27.78 23.62 -6.31
CA PRO A 8 26.89 22.54 -6.77
C PRO A 8 25.84 22.11 -5.74
N TRP A 9 26.15 22.18 -4.44
CA TRP A 9 25.19 21.86 -3.38
C TRP A 9 24.05 22.89 -3.30
N LEU A 10 24.33 24.17 -3.57
CA LEU A 10 23.36 25.27 -3.49
C LEU A 10 22.36 25.19 -4.64
N ARG A 11 22.81 24.75 -5.83
CA ARG A 11 21.91 24.36 -6.94
C ARG A 11 21.06 23.15 -6.58
N GLY A 12 21.65 22.13 -5.95
CA GLY A 12 20.92 20.96 -5.47
C GLY A 12 19.80 21.31 -4.48
N LEU A 13 20.05 22.18 -3.50
CA LEU A 13 19.04 22.66 -2.55
C LEU A 13 17.93 23.49 -3.24
N ARG A 14 18.26 24.26 -4.27
CA ARG A 14 17.30 25.08 -5.02
C ARG A 14 16.40 24.23 -5.92
N GLU A 15 16.93 23.18 -6.54
CA GLU A 15 16.17 22.17 -7.31
C GLU A 15 15.20 21.37 -6.43
N MET A 16 15.56 21.14 -5.16
CA MET A 16 14.75 20.37 -4.21
C MET A 16 13.67 21.20 -3.51
N ARG A 17 13.65 22.53 -3.67
CA ARG A 17 12.72 23.41 -2.97
C ARG A 17 11.24 23.12 -3.28
N PRO A 18 10.82 22.90 -4.54
CA PRO A 18 9.44 22.51 -4.85
C PRO A 18 9.07 21.17 -4.22
N LEU A 19 10.00 20.21 -4.22
CA LEU A 19 9.80 18.91 -3.57
C LEU A 19 9.63 19.04 -2.05
N LEU A 20 10.36 19.94 -1.39
CA LEU A 20 10.15 20.19 0.04
C LEU A 20 8.73 20.68 0.33
N HIS A 21 8.20 21.58 -0.51
CA HIS A 21 6.83 22.09 -0.37
C HIS A 21 5.76 21.05 -0.71
N LEU A 22 6.11 19.95 -1.38
CA LEU A 22 5.26 18.77 -1.58
C LEU A 22 5.38 17.79 -0.39
N LEU A 23 6.60 17.39 -0.05
CA LEU A 23 6.89 16.31 0.89
C LEU A 23 6.49 16.66 2.31
N LEU A 24 6.77 17.88 2.77
CA LEU A 24 6.45 18.31 4.13
C LEU A 24 4.94 18.17 4.45
N PRO A 25 4.01 18.81 3.71
CA PRO A 25 2.59 18.66 3.99
C PRO A 25 2.07 17.24 3.76
N LEU A 26 2.66 16.44 2.87
CA LEU A 26 2.29 15.03 2.70
C LEU A 26 2.68 14.19 3.93
N THR A 27 3.88 14.38 4.47
CA THR A 27 4.30 13.69 5.70
C THR A 27 3.39 14.03 6.87
N ILE A 28 3.06 15.30 7.05
CA ILE A 28 2.12 15.74 8.09
C ILE A 28 0.73 15.11 7.90
N HIS A 29 0.25 15.03 6.66
CA HIS A 29 -1.03 14.40 6.33
C HIS A 29 -1.03 12.91 6.69
N TRP A 30 0.01 12.17 6.31
CA TRP A 30 0.13 10.74 6.63
C TRP A 30 0.28 10.47 8.13
N ILE A 31 1.03 11.30 8.85
CA ILE A 31 1.11 11.25 10.32
C ILE A 31 -0.27 11.45 10.94
N ALA A 32 -1.02 12.45 10.45
CA ALA A 32 -2.32 12.80 10.99
C ALA A 32 -3.39 11.72 10.77
N GLU A 33 -3.35 11.06 9.61
CA GLU A 33 -4.18 9.90 9.29
C GLU A 33 -3.82 8.71 10.20
N GLU A 34 -2.54 8.30 10.23
CA GLU A 34 -2.13 7.09 10.95
C GLU A 34 -2.37 7.19 12.46
N MET A 35 -2.11 8.36 13.05
CA MET A 35 -2.34 8.63 14.47
C MET A 35 -3.79 8.30 14.92
N THR A 36 -4.77 8.36 14.01
CA THR A 36 -6.17 8.09 14.34
C THR A 36 -6.53 6.61 14.33
N VAL A 37 -5.73 5.75 13.69
CA VAL A 37 -6.05 4.33 13.45
C VAL A 37 -6.30 3.58 14.74
N SER A 38 -5.42 3.76 15.74
CA SER A 38 -5.53 3.05 17.03
C SER A 38 -6.73 3.51 17.86
N VAL A 39 -7.02 4.81 17.91
CA VAL A 39 -8.14 5.36 18.70
C VAL A 39 -9.49 5.11 18.03
N LEU A 40 -9.51 4.97 16.70
CA LEU A 40 -10.74 4.72 15.94
C LEU A 40 -11.42 3.41 16.36
N VAL A 41 -10.65 2.37 16.69
CA VAL A 41 -11.18 1.09 17.16
C VAL A 41 -11.92 1.24 18.50
N ASP A 42 -11.39 2.05 19.40
CA ASP A 42 -12.00 2.32 20.70
C ASP A 42 -13.28 3.14 20.53
N VAL A 43 -13.23 4.22 19.75
CA VAL A 43 -14.38 5.11 19.51
C VAL A 43 -15.52 4.40 18.80
N THR A 44 -15.22 3.61 17.77
CA THR A 44 -16.25 2.87 17.01
C THR A 44 -16.90 1.77 17.85
N THR A 45 -16.10 1.04 18.64
CA THR A 45 -16.62 0.01 19.55
C THR A 45 -17.49 0.62 20.65
N SER A 46 -17.01 1.67 21.32
CA SER A 46 -17.76 2.33 22.40
C SER A 46 -19.05 3.00 21.92
N ALA A 47 -19.07 3.55 20.71
CA ALA A 47 -20.26 4.22 20.18
C ALA A 47 -21.33 3.24 19.65
N LEU A 48 -20.92 2.15 18.99
CA LEU A 48 -21.84 1.21 18.33
C LEU A 48 -22.30 0.05 19.22
N CYS A 49 -21.49 -0.32 20.21
CA CYS A 49 -21.72 -1.43 21.12
C CYS A 49 -21.33 -1.04 22.56
N PRO A 50 -22.04 -0.09 23.19
CA PRO A 50 -21.69 0.37 24.53
C PRO A 50 -21.83 -0.76 25.55
N GLY A 51 -20.74 -1.08 26.26
CA GLY A 51 -20.72 -2.09 27.33
C GLY A 51 -20.40 -3.52 26.88
N ASP A 52 -20.36 -3.78 25.58
CA ASP A 52 -19.97 -5.09 25.03
C ASP A 52 -18.50 -5.10 24.63
N SER A 53 -17.79 -6.17 25.00
CA SER A 53 -16.40 -6.38 24.57
C SER A 53 -16.31 -6.77 23.09
N THR A 54 -17.38 -7.37 22.53
CA THR A 54 -17.46 -7.80 21.14
C THR A 54 -18.40 -6.90 20.34
N CYS A 55 -17.86 -6.19 19.34
CA CYS A 55 -18.68 -5.33 18.48
C CYS A 55 -18.70 -5.82 17.02
N SER A 56 -19.56 -6.80 16.77
CA SER A 56 -19.85 -7.33 15.43
C SER A 56 -20.20 -6.23 14.42
N LYS A 57 -20.94 -5.19 14.85
CA LYS A 57 -21.32 -4.06 14.00
C LYS A 57 -20.10 -3.28 13.49
N ALA A 58 -19.15 -2.97 14.37
CA ALA A 58 -17.94 -2.24 14.02
C ALA A 58 -17.03 -3.04 13.07
N ILE A 59 -16.90 -4.34 13.30
CA ILE A 59 -16.14 -5.25 12.43
C ILE A 59 -16.77 -5.29 11.03
N TYR A 60 -18.08 -5.47 10.95
CA TYR A 60 -18.79 -5.57 9.67
C TYR A 60 -18.72 -4.25 8.87
N ILE A 61 -18.97 -3.11 9.51
CA ILE A 61 -18.95 -1.82 8.81
C ILE A 61 -17.54 -1.43 8.35
N ASN A 62 -16.50 -1.78 9.14
CA ASN A 62 -15.11 -1.60 8.73
C ASN A 62 -14.78 -2.45 7.50
N GLY A 63 -15.16 -3.73 7.52
CA GLY A 63 -14.98 -4.63 6.38
C GLY A 63 -15.73 -4.16 5.13
N LEU A 64 -16.97 -3.71 5.28
CA LEU A 64 -17.79 -3.17 4.20
C LEU A 64 -17.16 -1.90 3.59
N GLN A 65 -16.69 -0.97 4.43
CA GLN A 65 -15.97 0.22 3.96
C GLN A 65 -14.75 -0.18 3.12
N GLN A 66 -13.88 -1.06 3.63
CA GLN A 66 -12.67 -1.48 2.92
C GLN A 66 -13.00 -2.16 1.58
N THR A 67 -14.04 -3.00 1.57
CA THR A 67 -14.56 -3.65 0.36
C THR A 67 -14.98 -2.61 -0.67
N ILE A 68 -15.84 -1.65 -0.30
CA ILE A 68 -16.36 -0.62 -1.21
C ILE A 68 -15.19 0.23 -1.75
N VAL A 69 -14.31 0.70 -0.87
CA VAL A 69 -13.12 1.47 -1.28
C VAL A 69 -12.26 0.66 -2.26
N GLY A 70 -12.06 -0.63 -1.99
CA GLY A 70 -11.33 -1.56 -2.86
C GLY A 70 -11.90 -1.68 -4.28
N VAL A 71 -13.23 -1.74 -4.44
CA VAL A 71 -13.89 -1.77 -5.76
C VAL A 71 -13.59 -0.49 -6.53
N PHE A 72 -13.83 0.67 -5.90
CA PHE A 72 -13.81 1.94 -6.61
C PHE A 72 -12.39 2.47 -6.83
N LYS A 73 -11.40 2.15 -5.96
CA LYS A 73 -10.01 2.64 -6.10
C LYS A 73 -9.37 2.23 -7.43
N MET A 74 -9.71 1.05 -7.96
CA MET A 74 -9.18 0.56 -9.26
C MET A 74 -9.58 1.45 -10.44
N VAL A 75 -10.74 2.10 -10.36
CA VAL A 75 -11.24 3.00 -11.41
C VAL A 75 -10.85 4.44 -11.13
N VAL A 76 -10.95 4.86 -9.87
CA VAL A 76 -10.81 6.28 -9.47
C VAL A 76 -9.35 6.74 -9.46
N ILE A 77 -8.39 5.94 -9.01
CA ILE A 77 -6.96 6.32 -9.01
C ILE A 77 -6.49 6.69 -10.44
N PRO A 78 -6.73 5.84 -11.46
CA PRO A 78 -6.52 6.19 -12.86
C PRO A 78 -7.15 7.50 -13.33
N LEU A 79 -8.42 7.68 -13.01
CA LEU A 79 -9.22 8.80 -13.46
C LEU A 79 -8.68 10.10 -12.86
N LEU A 80 -8.38 10.09 -11.57
CA LEU A 80 -7.77 11.23 -10.88
C LEU A 80 -6.35 11.52 -11.37
N GLY A 81 -5.58 10.47 -11.73
CA GLY A 81 -4.29 10.64 -12.41
C GLY A 81 -4.43 11.45 -13.70
N GLN A 82 -5.33 11.03 -14.59
CA GLN A 82 -5.61 11.75 -15.85
C GLN A 82 -6.18 13.16 -15.62
N LEU A 83 -7.11 13.31 -14.68
CA LEU A 83 -7.65 14.63 -14.34
C LEU A 83 -6.55 15.56 -13.81
N SER A 84 -5.57 15.03 -13.08
CA SER A 84 -4.42 15.81 -12.63
C SER A 84 -3.44 16.15 -13.77
N ASP A 85 -3.39 15.33 -14.83
CA ASP A 85 -2.66 15.65 -16.08
C ASP A 85 -3.37 16.75 -16.88
N GLU A 86 -4.70 16.88 -16.80
CA GLU A 86 -5.47 17.84 -17.61
C GLU A 86 -5.75 19.16 -16.88
N HIS A 87 -6.03 19.10 -15.57
CA HIS A 87 -6.46 20.25 -14.77
C HIS A 87 -5.36 20.80 -13.84
N GLY A 88 -4.18 20.19 -13.85
CA GLY A 88 -3.05 20.55 -12.99
C GLY A 88 -2.89 19.63 -11.78
N ARG A 89 -1.65 19.49 -11.31
CA ARG A 89 -1.31 18.57 -10.22
C ARG A 89 -1.68 19.16 -8.85
N LYS A 90 -1.41 20.46 -8.65
CA LYS A 90 -1.68 21.14 -7.37
C LYS A 90 -3.18 21.13 -6.99
N PRO A 91 -4.14 21.51 -7.86
CA PRO A 91 -5.55 21.56 -7.47
C PRO A 91 -6.11 20.17 -7.16
N LEU A 92 -5.70 19.14 -7.91
CA LEU A 92 -6.12 17.76 -7.64
C LEU A 92 -5.50 17.22 -6.34
N LEU A 93 -4.24 17.56 -6.05
CA LEU A 93 -3.62 17.20 -4.78
C LEU A 93 -4.31 17.90 -3.60
N LEU A 94 -4.61 19.20 -3.71
CA LEU A 94 -5.37 19.95 -2.71
C LEU A 94 -6.76 19.36 -2.48
N PHE A 95 -7.46 18.99 -3.55
CA PHE A 95 -8.77 18.36 -3.47
C PHE A 95 -8.70 17.02 -2.73
N THR A 96 -7.80 16.13 -3.15
CA THR A 96 -7.67 14.77 -2.58
C THR A 96 -7.25 14.76 -1.11
N ILE A 97 -6.34 15.64 -0.67
CA ILE A 97 -5.97 15.72 0.75
C ILE A 97 -7.06 16.37 1.61
N SER A 98 -7.86 17.27 1.04
CA SER A 98 -8.91 17.99 1.79
C SER A 98 -10.10 17.10 2.12
N THR A 99 -10.36 16.04 1.34
CA THR A 99 -11.49 15.13 1.62
C THR A 99 -11.33 14.41 2.96
N SER A 100 -10.09 14.18 3.41
CA SER A 100 -9.80 13.54 4.70
C SER A 100 -10.19 14.37 5.92
N ILE A 101 -10.41 15.69 5.78
CA ILE A 101 -10.76 16.57 6.90
C ILE A 101 -12.16 16.25 7.43
N PHE A 102 -13.14 16.05 6.52
CA PHE A 102 -14.55 15.92 6.88
C PHE A 102 -14.89 14.71 7.77
N PRO A 103 -14.38 13.49 7.49
CA PRO A 103 -14.61 12.34 8.37
C PRO A 103 -14.17 12.64 9.81
N PHE A 104 -12.94 13.10 10.02
CA PHE A 104 -12.43 13.32 11.38
C PHE A 104 -13.10 14.50 12.08
N ALA A 105 -13.49 15.55 11.34
CA ALA A 105 -14.30 16.65 11.87
C ALA A 105 -15.60 16.18 12.54
N LEU A 106 -16.23 15.17 11.95
CA LEU A 106 -17.44 14.58 12.52
C LEU A 106 -17.19 13.90 13.87
N LEU A 107 -16.08 13.15 13.99
CA LEU A 107 -15.70 12.46 15.23
C LEU A 107 -15.20 13.40 16.34
N VAL A 108 -14.72 14.60 16.00
CA VAL A 108 -14.45 15.66 16.98
C VAL A 108 -15.73 16.30 17.48
N TRP A 109 -16.72 16.49 16.59
CA TRP A 109 -17.98 17.10 16.96
C TRP A 109 -18.77 16.25 17.95
N ARG A 110 -18.97 14.96 17.62
CA ARG A 110 -19.70 14.03 18.48
C ARG A 110 -19.34 12.58 18.17
N GLN A 111 -19.27 11.75 19.21
CA GLN A 111 -18.94 10.32 19.10
C GLN A 111 -20.16 9.44 19.44
N SER A 112 -21.34 9.81 18.95
CA SER A 112 -22.54 8.96 19.06
C SER A 112 -22.62 7.96 17.89
N ALA A 113 -23.44 6.92 18.03
CA ALA A 113 -23.62 5.91 16.98
C ALA A 113 -23.95 6.51 15.61
N GLU A 114 -24.86 7.49 15.55
CA GLU A 114 -25.24 8.20 14.32
C GLU A 114 -24.04 8.89 13.64
N PHE A 115 -23.19 9.54 14.43
CA PHE A 115 -22.00 10.23 13.93
C PHE A 115 -20.92 9.24 13.49
N VAL A 116 -20.82 8.08 14.13
CA VAL A 116 -19.93 7.00 13.67
C VAL A 116 -20.42 6.42 12.34
N TYR A 117 -21.72 6.20 12.15
CA TYR A 117 -22.26 5.76 10.85
C TYR A 117 -21.99 6.80 9.76
N ALA A 118 -22.25 8.08 10.03
CA ALA A 118 -21.95 9.15 9.11
C ALA A 118 -20.43 9.28 8.85
N TYR A 119 -19.57 8.99 9.83
CA TYR A 119 -18.13 8.91 9.65
C TYR A 119 -17.78 7.84 8.62
N TYR A 120 -18.30 6.61 8.76
CA TYR A 120 -18.02 5.54 7.79
C TYR A 120 -18.47 5.91 6.37
N VAL A 121 -19.63 6.56 6.20
CA VAL A 121 -20.11 7.00 4.89
C VAL A 121 -19.17 8.05 4.26
N ILE A 122 -18.86 9.11 5.01
CA ILE A 122 -18.01 10.20 4.52
C ILE A 122 -16.56 9.70 4.32
N ARG A 123 -16.06 8.84 5.22
CA ARG A 123 -14.74 8.23 5.13
C ARG A 123 -14.62 7.31 3.93
N THR A 124 -15.67 6.56 3.60
CA THR A 124 -15.71 5.74 2.38
C THR A 124 -15.54 6.61 1.14
N ILE A 125 -16.32 7.69 1.02
CA ILE A 125 -16.22 8.63 -0.11
C ILE A 125 -14.83 9.26 -0.15
N SER A 126 -14.33 9.73 1.00
CA SER A 126 -12.99 10.29 1.10
C SER A 126 -11.93 9.31 0.63
N ASN A 127 -11.92 8.07 1.13
CA ASN A 127 -10.92 7.07 0.77
C ASN A 127 -10.99 6.67 -0.71
N ILE A 128 -12.18 6.61 -1.32
CA ILE A 128 -12.31 6.38 -2.76
C ILE A 128 -11.56 7.46 -3.56
N ILE A 129 -11.62 8.72 -3.11
CA ILE A 129 -10.99 9.86 -3.78
C ILE A 129 -9.50 9.95 -3.42
N SER A 130 -9.16 9.81 -2.14
CA SER A 130 -7.84 10.15 -1.59
C SER A 130 -6.88 8.98 -1.52
N GLN A 131 -7.34 7.79 -1.11
CA GLN A 131 -6.48 6.65 -0.82
C GLN A 131 -5.84 6.13 -2.12
N GLY A 132 -4.50 6.12 -2.15
CA GLY A 132 -3.72 5.78 -3.35
C GLY A 132 -3.57 6.93 -4.35
N SER A 133 -4.61 7.73 -4.57
CA SER A 133 -4.56 8.89 -5.49
C SER A 133 -3.58 9.95 -5.03
N ILE A 134 -3.51 10.26 -3.72
CA ILE A 134 -2.54 11.22 -3.16
C ILE A 134 -1.11 10.81 -3.52
N PHE A 135 -0.77 9.54 -3.29
CA PHE A 135 0.57 9.01 -3.60
C PHE A 135 0.84 9.05 -5.11
N CYS A 136 -0.13 8.64 -5.93
CA CYS A 136 0.00 8.65 -7.39
C CYS A 136 0.24 10.06 -7.95
N ILE A 137 -0.56 11.04 -7.53
CA ILE A 137 -0.42 12.45 -7.96
C ILE A 137 0.88 13.05 -7.44
N ALA A 138 1.29 12.73 -6.20
CA ALA A 138 2.55 13.20 -5.63
C ALA A 138 3.78 12.67 -6.39
N VAL A 139 3.79 11.39 -6.76
CA VAL A 139 4.86 10.80 -7.58
C VAL A 139 4.87 11.42 -8.97
N ALA A 140 3.71 11.68 -9.58
CA ALA A 140 3.61 12.36 -10.86
C ALA A 140 4.12 13.81 -10.79
N TYR A 141 3.74 14.58 -9.77
CA TYR A 141 4.28 15.92 -9.51
C TYR A 141 5.80 15.89 -9.35
N ALA A 142 6.33 14.92 -8.60
CA ALA A 142 7.76 14.77 -8.42
C ALA A 142 8.48 14.44 -9.74
N ALA A 143 7.85 13.66 -10.62
CA ALA A 143 8.39 13.38 -11.95
C ALA A 143 8.45 14.64 -12.84
N ASP A 144 7.50 15.57 -12.67
CA ASP A 144 7.40 16.82 -13.44
C ASP A 144 8.49 17.85 -13.04
N VAL A 145 8.95 17.85 -11.77
CA VAL A 145 9.95 18.83 -11.27
C VAL A 145 11.37 18.31 -11.20
N VAL A 146 11.58 16.99 -11.31
CA VAL A 146 12.87 16.34 -11.08
C VAL A 146 13.46 15.79 -12.38
N ASN A 147 14.75 16.03 -12.57
CA ASN A 147 15.54 15.45 -13.66
C ASN A 147 15.50 13.91 -13.63
N GLU A 148 15.47 13.29 -14.81
CA GLU A 148 15.23 11.84 -14.95
C GLU A 148 16.21 10.98 -14.12
N SER A 149 17.48 11.38 -14.04
CA SER A 149 18.52 10.68 -13.29
C SER A 149 18.29 10.65 -11.77
N LYS A 150 17.51 11.59 -11.23
CA LYS A 150 17.21 11.69 -9.79
C LYS A 150 15.82 11.14 -9.42
N ARG A 151 14.97 10.82 -10.40
CA ARG A 151 13.57 10.39 -10.17
C ARG A 151 13.48 9.16 -9.27
N ALA A 152 14.30 8.15 -9.52
CA ALA A 152 14.31 6.93 -8.72
C ALA A 152 14.57 7.23 -7.22
N ALA A 153 15.58 8.05 -6.92
CA ALA A 153 15.90 8.45 -5.55
C ALA A 153 14.75 9.22 -4.89
N VAL A 154 14.11 10.15 -5.62
CA VAL A 154 12.99 10.93 -5.09
C VAL A 154 11.75 10.06 -4.87
N PHE A 155 11.45 9.12 -5.75
CA PHE A 155 10.34 8.18 -5.56
C PHE A 155 10.58 7.28 -4.34
N SER A 156 11.81 6.83 -4.13
CA SER A 156 12.21 6.12 -2.90
C SER A 156 12.05 6.99 -1.66
N TRP A 157 12.39 8.29 -1.71
CA TRP A 157 12.19 9.21 -0.59
C TRP A 157 10.72 9.44 -0.26
N ILE A 158 9.84 9.60 -1.25
CA ILE A 158 8.38 9.71 -1.03
C ILE A 158 7.86 8.46 -0.30
N SER A 159 8.24 7.26 -0.77
CA SER A 159 7.83 6.00 -0.15
C SER A 159 8.39 5.80 1.26
N GLY A 160 9.67 6.15 1.47
CA GLY A 160 10.31 6.09 2.78
C GLY A 160 9.69 7.07 3.79
N LEU A 161 9.36 8.28 3.34
CA LEU A 161 8.67 9.28 4.15
C LEU A 161 7.24 8.86 4.52
N LEU A 162 6.51 8.20 3.63
CA LEU A 162 5.21 7.58 3.94
C LEU A 162 5.35 6.57 5.09
N SER A 163 6.32 5.67 4.98
CA SER A 163 6.57 4.64 6.00
C SER A 163 7.00 5.25 7.34
N ALA A 164 7.90 6.23 7.33
CA ALA A 164 8.33 6.95 8.53
C ALA A 164 7.17 7.75 9.17
N SER A 165 6.29 8.32 8.35
CA SER A 165 5.10 9.05 8.80
C SER A 165 4.13 8.15 9.55
N HIS A 166 3.95 6.90 9.10
CA HIS A 166 3.10 5.95 9.81
C HIS A 166 3.65 5.62 11.20
N VAL A 167 4.94 5.26 11.30
CA VAL A 167 5.59 4.99 12.59
C VAL A 167 5.49 6.19 13.54
N LEU A 168 5.69 7.40 13.03
CA LEU A 168 5.57 8.61 13.82
C LEU A 168 4.11 8.90 14.22
N GLY A 169 3.15 8.57 13.36
CA GLY A 169 1.72 8.63 13.68
C GLY A 169 1.35 7.69 14.83
N ASP A 170 1.80 6.44 14.80
CA ASP A 170 1.61 5.47 15.89
C ASP A 170 2.27 5.93 17.19
N LEU A 171 3.48 6.48 17.09
CA LEU A 171 4.20 7.04 18.24
C LEU A 171 3.41 8.20 18.87
N LEU A 172 2.92 9.13 18.05
CA LEU A 172 2.09 10.25 18.52
C LEU A 172 0.79 9.73 19.12
N ALA A 173 0.12 8.78 18.48
CA ALA A 173 -1.05 8.13 19.05
C ALA A 173 -0.72 7.60 20.44
N ARG A 174 0.38 6.85 20.63
CA ARG A 174 0.74 6.27 21.93
C ARG A 174 0.86 7.28 23.07
N PHE A 175 1.39 8.48 22.81
CA PHE A 175 1.65 9.48 23.84
C PHE A 175 0.55 10.54 23.99
N LEU A 176 -0.23 10.81 22.95
CA LEU A 176 -1.32 11.78 23.02
C LEU A 176 -2.52 11.20 23.81
N PRO A 177 -3.13 11.95 24.74
CA PRO A 177 -4.39 11.52 25.36
C PRO A 177 -5.50 11.35 24.32
N GLU A 178 -6.33 10.30 24.46
CA GLU A 178 -7.40 9.93 23.51
C GLU A 178 -8.27 11.12 23.09
N LYS A 179 -8.67 11.96 24.05
CA LYS A 179 -9.50 13.15 23.83
C LYS A 179 -8.90 14.18 22.86
N TYR A 180 -7.58 14.24 22.72
CA TYR A 180 -6.91 15.25 21.88
C TYR A 180 -6.53 14.72 20.50
N ILE A 181 -6.55 13.41 20.28
CA ILE A 181 -6.01 12.80 19.04
C ILE A 181 -6.74 13.30 17.80
N PHE A 182 -8.07 13.20 17.78
CA PHE A 182 -8.83 13.67 16.63
C PHE A 182 -8.72 15.20 16.43
N ALA A 183 -8.66 15.97 17.52
CA ALA A 183 -8.47 17.42 17.44
C ALA A 183 -7.12 17.79 16.82
N VAL A 184 -6.03 17.14 17.27
CA VAL A 184 -4.69 17.33 16.72
C VAL A 184 -4.63 16.85 15.26
N SER A 185 -5.20 15.68 14.95
CA SER A 185 -5.29 15.15 13.58
C SER A 185 -5.96 16.15 12.64
N ILE A 186 -7.12 16.70 13.00
CA ILE A 186 -7.80 17.71 12.16
C ILE A 186 -6.94 18.94 11.94
N VAL A 187 -6.30 19.48 12.99
CA VAL A 187 -5.46 20.68 12.86
C VAL A 187 -4.34 20.42 11.86
N LEU A 188 -3.67 19.26 11.95
CA LEU A 188 -2.64 18.86 11.00
C LEU A 188 -3.22 18.69 9.59
N LEU A 189 -4.36 18.01 9.44
CA LEU A 189 -5.03 17.80 8.15
C LEU A 189 -5.49 19.10 7.47
N ILE A 190 -5.85 20.13 8.24
CA ILE A 190 -6.21 21.46 7.71
C ILE A 190 -4.95 22.24 7.30
N ILE A 191 -3.88 22.17 8.09
CA ILE A 191 -2.62 22.87 7.78
C ILE A 191 -2.03 22.39 6.45
N CYS A 192 -2.15 21.10 6.12
CA CYS A 192 -1.59 20.54 4.88
C CYS A 192 -2.08 21.22 3.58
N PRO A 193 -3.39 21.26 3.26
CA PRO A 193 -3.90 21.95 2.08
C PRO A 193 -3.70 23.46 2.14
N VAL A 194 -3.77 24.07 3.33
CA VAL A 194 -3.47 25.51 3.48
C VAL A 194 -2.02 25.80 3.08
N TYR A 195 -1.07 25.02 3.62
CA TYR A 195 0.34 25.13 3.28
C TYR A 195 0.59 24.88 1.80
N MET A 196 0.06 23.79 1.24
CA MET A 196 0.19 23.50 -0.20
C MET A 196 -0.41 24.60 -1.07
N LYS A 197 -1.55 25.20 -0.67
CA LYS A 197 -2.19 26.27 -1.44
C LYS A 197 -1.26 27.48 -1.60
N PHE A 198 -0.55 27.87 -0.55
CA PHE A 198 0.34 29.03 -0.56
C PHE A 198 1.74 28.73 -1.12
N PHE A 199 2.32 27.58 -0.79
CA PHE A 199 3.74 27.31 -1.05
C PHE A 199 4.02 26.31 -2.18
N LEU A 200 3.08 25.41 -2.50
CA LEU A 200 3.27 24.48 -3.61
C LEU A 200 3.09 25.22 -4.93
N VAL A 201 4.05 25.10 -5.84
CA VAL A 201 3.98 25.69 -7.18
C VAL A 201 3.26 24.73 -8.12
N GLU A 202 2.42 25.22 -9.01
CA GLU A 202 1.80 24.38 -10.04
C GLU A 202 2.84 24.03 -11.12
N THR A 203 2.89 22.76 -11.53
CA THR A 203 3.85 22.27 -12.54
C THR A 203 3.29 22.37 -13.95
N MET A 204 1.97 22.38 -14.09
CA MET A 204 1.33 22.49 -15.40
C MET A 204 1.08 23.95 -15.77
N THR A 205 1.83 24.44 -16.76
CA THR A 205 1.42 25.63 -17.51
C THR A 205 0.21 25.24 -18.35
N LEU A 206 -0.98 25.69 -17.95
CA LEU A 206 -2.20 25.59 -18.76
C LEU A 206 -1.91 26.17 -20.15
N ALA A 207 -1.72 25.30 -21.15
CA ALA A 207 -1.66 25.73 -22.53
C ALA A 207 -2.97 26.46 -22.87
N PRO A 208 -2.93 27.57 -23.62
CA PRO A 208 -4.14 28.28 -24.02
C PRO A 208 -5.04 27.28 -24.73
N LYS A 209 -6.22 27.09 -24.16
CA LYS A 209 -7.26 26.15 -24.60
C LYS A 209 -7.62 26.53 -26.05
N ASN A 210 -7.06 25.84 -27.02
CA ASN A 210 -7.60 25.90 -28.38
C ASN A 210 -8.80 24.94 -28.36
N ASP A 211 -9.98 25.49 -28.65
CA ASP A 211 -11.26 24.79 -28.64
C ASP A 211 -11.27 23.62 -29.63
N GLN A 212 -10.77 22.47 -29.19
CA GLN A 212 -11.27 21.19 -29.66
C GLN A 212 -12.07 20.57 -28.54
N VAL A 213 -13.37 20.88 -28.58
CA VAL A 213 -14.43 20.12 -27.93
C VAL A 213 -14.51 18.74 -28.60
N SER A 214 -13.44 17.94 -28.53
CA SER A 214 -13.57 16.50 -28.60
C SER A 214 -14.06 16.09 -27.20
N GLY A 215 -15.37 15.87 -27.08
CA GLY A 215 -16.07 15.85 -25.79
C GLY A 215 -15.34 15.07 -24.71
N CYS A 216 -15.19 15.70 -23.53
CA CYS A 216 -14.72 15.07 -22.29
C CYS A 216 -15.31 13.66 -22.10
N TRP A 217 -16.59 13.50 -22.46
CA TRP A 217 -17.30 12.23 -22.50
C TRP A 217 -16.73 11.16 -23.47
N ALA A 218 -16.33 11.53 -24.69
CA ALA A 218 -15.76 10.59 -25.65
C ALA A 218 -14.36 10.09 -25.21
N LYS A 219 -13.58 10.96 -24.57
CA LYS A 219 -12.30 10.59 -23.93
C LYS A 219 -12.53 9.66 -22.72
N ILE A 220 -13.51 9.98 -21.87
CA ILE A 220 -13.90 9.15 -20.71
C ILE A 220 -14.39 7.75 -21.13
N VAL A 221 -15.04 7.60 -22.29
CA VAL A 221 -15.50 6.29 -22.80
C VAL A 221 -14.38 5.49 -23.49
N ASN A 222 -13.44 6.16 -24.17
CA ASN A 222 -12.31 5.49 -24.85
C ASN A 222 -11.22 4.99 -23.89
N VAL A 223 -11.04 5.66 -22.74
CA VAL A 223 -10.06 5.27 -21.70
C VAL A 223 -10.30 3.86 -21.15
N PRO A 224 -11.52 3.45 -20.73
CA PRO A 224 -11.79 2.09 -20.27
C PRO A 224 -11.53 1.03 -21.35
N GLN A 225 -11.84 1.31 -22.62
CA GLN A 225 -11.56 0.38 -23.72
C GLN A 225 -10.04 0.22 -23.97
N GLN A 226 -9.29 1.31 -23.99
CA GLN A 226 -7.84 1.27 -24.16
C GLN A 226 -7.14 0.60 -22.97
N ARG A 227 -7.65 0.83 -21.75
CA ARG A 227 -7.24 0.13 -20.53
C ARG A 227 -7.55 -1.35 -20.59
N PHE A 228 -8.74 -1.74 -21.03
CA PHE A 228 -9.13 -3.14 -21.19
C PHE A 228 -8.19 -3.86 -22.18
N LYS A 229 -7.88 -3.24 -23.31
CA LYS A 229 -6.91 -3.79 -24.27
C LYS A 229 -5.51 -3.91 -23.66
N SER A 230 -5.04 -2.89 -22.94
CA SER A 230 -3.74 -2.94 -22.25
C SER A 230 -3.69 -4.00 -21.15
N MET A 231 -4.77 -4.17 -20.39
CA MET A 231 -4.90 -5.22 -19.36
C MET A 231 -4.94 -6.61 -19.98
N ARG A 232 -5.62 -6.78 -21.13
CA ARG A 232 -5.63 -8.04 -21.86
C ARG A 232 -4.23 -8.44 -22.31
N THR A 233 -3.48 -7.51 -22.90
CA THR A 233 -2.08 -7.76 -23.28
C THR A 233 -1.21 -8.06 -22.06
N ALA A 234 -1.43 -7.36 -20.93
CA ALA A 234 -0.72 -7.66 -19.68
C ALA A 234 -1.07 -9.05 -19.13
N ALA A 235 -2.34 -9.46 -19.22
CA ALA A 235 -2.80 -10.78 -18.82
C ALA A 235 -2.16 -11.88 -19.67
N GLU A 236 -2.08 -11.69 -20.98
CA GLU A 236 -1.40 -12.64 -21.88
C GLU A 236 0.07 -12.83 -21.46
N ILE A 237 0.81 -11.75 -21.25
CA ILE A 237 2.23 -11.80 -20.80
C ILE A 237 2.36 -12.59 -19.49
N VAL A 238 1.49 -12.32 -18.51
CA VAL A 238 1.56 -12.97 -17.19
C VAL A 238 1.13 -14.44 -17.25
N VAL A 239 0.08 -14.76 -18.00
CA VAL A 239 -0.48 -16.13 -18.08
C VAL A 239 0.45 -17.07 -18.85
N PHE A 240 1.12 -16.59 -19.90
CA PHE A 240 2.03 -17.42 -20.71
C PHE A 240 3.41 -17.62 -20.09
N SER A 241 3.83 -16.77 -19.15
CA SER A 241 5.06 -16.98 -18.38
C SER A 241 4.77 -17.81 -17.12
N PRO A 242 5.37 -19.01 -16.95
CA PRO A 242 5.10 -19.86 -15.79
C PRO A 242 5.50 -19.18 -14.48
N THR A 243 6.61 -18.45 -14.47
CA THR A 243 7.11 -17.70 -13.30
C THR A 243 6.17 -16.55 -12.96
N LEU A 244 5.73 -15.76 -13.94
CA LEU A 244 4.82 -14.63 -13.68
C LEU A 244 3.42 -15.08 -13.27
N ARG A 245 2.91 -16.15 -13.88
CA ARG A 245 1.65 -16.78 -13.46
C ARG A 245 1.73 -17.25 -12.02
N GLY A 246 2.84 -17.91 -11.65
CA GLY A 246 3.10 -18.31 -10.26
C GLY A 246 3.14 -17.11 -9.32
N MET A 247 3.90 -16.07 -9.66
CA MET A 247 3.99 -14.85 -8.85
C MET A 247 2.68 -14.08 -8.73
N ALA A 248 1.83 -14.10 -9.76
CA ALA A 248 0.48 -13.52 -9.69
C ALA A 248 -0.39 -14.28 -8.68
N LEU A 249 -0.34 -15.62 -8.67
CA LEU A 249 -1.06 -16.44 -7.69
C LEU A 249 -0.53 -16.25 -6.27
N VAL A 250 0.80 -16.24 -6.11
CA VAL A 250 1.48 -15.94 -4.83
C VAL A 250 1.00 -14.59 -4.29
N SER A 251 1.08 -13.54 -5.11
CA SER A 251 0.67 -12.18 -4.72
C SER A 251 -0.81 -12.11 -4.38
N PHE A 252 -1.67 -12.78 -5.15
CA PHE A 252 -3.10 -12.84 -4.91
C PHE A 252 -3.41 -13.50 -3.56
N PHE A 253 -2.92 -14.72 -3.31
CA PHE A 253 -3.23 -15.45 -2.08
C PHE A 253 -2.56 -14.84 -0.84
N TYR A 254 -1.34 -14.31 -0.97
CA TYR A 254 -0.69 -13.60 0.12
C TYR A 254 -1.48 -12.35 0.52
N GLU A 255 -1.84 -11.49 -0.43
CA GLU A 255 -2.60 -10.27 -0.12
C GLU A 255 -4.00 -10.63 0.39
N LEU A 256 -4.63 -11.71 -0.13
CA LEU A 256 -5.93 -12.18 0.35
C LEU A 256 -5.87 -12.58 1.83
N GLY A 257 -4.80 -13.25 2.27
CA GLY A 257 -4.59 -13.55 3.69
C GLY A 257 -4.26 -12.30 4.51
N MET A 258 -3.23 -11.55 4.09
CA MET A 258 -2.68 -10.45 4.89
C MET A 258 -3.65 -9.26 5.03
N SER A 259 -4.36 -8.91 3.95
CA SER A 259 -5.41 -7.89 3.96
C SER A 259 -6.55 -8.29 4.91
N GLY A 260 -6.88 -9.58 4.92
CA GLY A 260 -7.88 -10.17 5.80
C GLY A 260 -7.55 -10.01 7.28
N ILE A 261 -6.32 -10.38 7.65
CA ILE A 261 -5.83 -10.19 9.01
C ILE A 261 -5.86 -8.69 9.36
N THR A 262 -5.30 -7.84 8.50
CA THR A 262 -5.24 -6.38 8.73
C THR A 262 -6.63 -5.76 8.94
N SER A 263 -7.64 -6.25 8.22
CA SER A 263 -9.02 -5.73 8.30
C SER A 263 -9.72 -5.99 9.65
N VAL A 264 -9.34 -7.06 10.36
CA VAL A 264 -10.03 -7.51 11.58
C VAL A 264 -9.15 -7.51 12.83
N LEU A 265 -7.84 -7.45 12.70
CA LEU A 265 -6.88 -7.71 13.78
C LEU A 265 -7.10 -6.84 15.02
N LEU A 266 -7.21 -5.52 14.86
CA LEU A 266 -7.35 -4.63 16.01
C LEU A 266 -8.67 -4.84 16.75
N TYR A 267 -9.76 -5.09 16.02
CA TYR A 267 -11.06 -5.43 16.62
C TYR A 267 -11.04 -6.79 17.31
N TYR A 268 -10.36 -7.78 16.73
CA TYR A 268 -10.12 -9.08 17.34
C TYR A 268 -9.37 -8.93 18.67
N LEU A 269 -8.26 -8.18 18.67
CA LEU A 269 -7.46 -7.95 19.89
C LEU A 269 -8.24 -7.17 20.95
N LYS A 270 -9.09 -6.21 20.55
CA LYS A 270 -10.01 -5.55 21.48
C LYS A 270 -10.98 -6.54 22.12
N ALA A 271 -11.60 -7.39 21.31
CA ALA A 271 -12.61 -8.33 21.75
C ALA A 271 -12.07 -9.48 22.61
N VAL A 272 -10.86 -9.96 22.32
CA VAL A 272 -10.26 -11.08 23.06
C VAL A 272 -9.51 -10.61 24.30
N PHE A 273 -8.73 -9.54 24.21
CA PHE A 273 -7.81 -9.11 25.26
C PHE A 273 -8.12 -7.76 25.86
N GLY A 274 -9.18 -7.08 25.40
CA GLY A 274 -9.52 -5.74 25.88
C GLY A 274 -8.50 -4.67 25.48
N PHE A 275 -7.76 -4.88 24.38
CA PHE A 275 -6.75 -3.93 23.97
C PHE A 275 -7.35 -2.54 23.78
N ASN A 276 -6.58 -1.55 24.22
CA ASN A 276 -6.89 -0.13 24.01
C ASN A 276 -5.93 0.48 23.00
N LYS A 277 -6.24 1.71 22.63
CA LYS A 277 -5.44 2.57 21.75
C LYS A 277 -3.93 2.52 22.03
N ASN A 278 -3.48 2.54 23.29
CA ASN A 278 -2.05 2.54 23.58
C ASN A 278 -1.40 1.23 23.16
N GLN A 279 -2.04 0.09 23.43
CA GLN A 279 -1.52 -1.22 23.04
C GLN A 279 -1.58 -1.43 21.52
N PHE A 280 -2.62 -0.93 20.84
CA PHE A 280 -2.65 -0.92 19.38
C PHE A 280 -1.50 -0.11 18.79
N SER A 281 -1.26 1.09 19.32
CA SER A 281 -0.17 1.96 18.86
C SER A 281 1.21 1.31 19.10
N GLU A 282 1.39 0.62 20.23
CA GLU A 282 2.62 -0.14 20.51
C GLU A 282 2.86 -1.27 19.50
N LEU A 283 1.82 -2.04 19.15
CA LEU A 283 1.91 -3.11 18.16
C LEU A 283 2.22 -2.57 16.75
N LEU A 284 1.50 -1.54 16.31
CA LEU A 284 1.69 -0.94 14.99
C LEU A 284 3.09 -0.31 14.87
N MET A 285 3.53 0.41 15.90
CA MET A 285 4.90 0.95 15.97
C MET A 285 5.96 -0.15 15.95
N MET A 286 5.76 -1.26 16.67
CA MET A 286 6.69 -2.40 16.67
C MET A 286 6.85 -2.99 15.26
N VAL A 287 5.73 -3.21 14.55
CA VAL A 287 5.73 -3.68 13.16
C VAL A 287 6.38 -2.65 12.23
N GLY A 288 6.07 -1.36 12.40
CA GLY A 288 6.58 -0.29 11.56
C GLY A 288 8.10 -0.04 11.72
N ILE A 289 8.61 -0.02 12.96
CA ILE A 289 10.06 0.05 13.21
C ILE A 289 10.76 -1.19 12.67
N GLY A 290 10.18 -2.37 12.89
CA GLY A 290 10.69 -3.64 12.35
C GLY A 290 10.75 -3.63 10.82
N SER A 291 9.73 -3.07 10.18
CA SER A 291 9.65 -2.87 8.73
C SER A 291 10.80 -2.01 8.19
N ILE A 292 11.06 -0.86 8.83
CA ILE A 292 12.16 0.04 8.44
C ILE A 292 13.50 -0.67 8.61
N PHE A 293 13.74 -1.28 9.77
CA PHE A 293 14.97 -2.02 10.06
C PHE A 293 15.22 -3.11 9.02
N SER A 294 14.20 -3.90 8.70
CA SER A 294 14.33 -5.02 7.77
C SER A 294 14.55 -4.58 6.33
N GLN A 295 13.85 -3.56 5.86
CA GLN A 295 14.02 -3.08 4.49
C GLN A 295 15.34 -2.35 4.27
N MET A 296 15.81 -1.59 5.27
CA MET A 296 17.04 -0.80 5.15
C MET A 296 18.31 -1.59 5.43
N LEU A 297 18.26 -2.56 6.35
CA LEU A 297 19.45 -3.31 6.80
C LEU A 297 19.38 -4.79 6.42
N LEU A 298 18.30 -5.48 6.80
CA LEU A 298 18.23 -6.93 6.70
C LEU A 298 18.15 -7.40 5.23
N LEU A 299 17.34 -6.74 4.41
CA LEU A 299 17.15 -7.08 3.01
C LEU A 299 18.44 -6.92 2.17
N PRO A 300 19.16 -5.77 2.21
CA PRO A 300 20.42 -5.64 1.47
C PRO A 300 21.49 -6.66 1.90
N ILE A 301 21.50 -7.09 3.16
CA ILE A 301 22.45 -8.09 3.67
C ILE A 301 22.06 -9.50 3.24
N LEU A 302 20.77 -9.86 3.37
CA LEU A 302 20.30 -11.22 3.09
C LEU A 302 20.21 -11.50 1.58
N ASN A 303 19.83 -10.52 0.76
CA ASN A 303 19.62 -10.73 -0.68
C ASN A 303 20.83 -11.35 -1.39
N PRO A 304 22.07 -10.86 -1.24
CA PRO A 304 23.23 -11.48 -1.88
C PRO A 304 23.61 -12.85 -1.29
N LEU A 305 23.16 -13.19 -0.07
CA LEU A 305 23.53 -14.43 0.62
C LEU A 305 22.60 -15.59 0.27
N VAL A 306 21.29 -15.35 0.19
CA VAL A 306 20.29 -16.43 0.06
C VAL A 306 19.39 -16.28 -1.18
N GLY A 307 19.43 -15.14 -1.87
CA GLY A 307 18.60 -14.84 -3.03
C GLY A 307 17.13 -14.54 -2.70
N GLU A 308 16.42 -13.99 -3.69
CA GLU A 308 15.07 -13.44 -3.53
C GLU A 308 14.04 -14.53 -3.18
N LYS A 309 14.19 -15.73 -3.76
CA LYS A 309 13.26 -16.85 -3.53
C LYS A 309 13.27 -17.31 -2.07
N VAL A 310 14.45 -17.42 -1.46
CA VAL A 310 14.58 -17.83 -0.05
C VAL A 310 14.01 -16.76 0.87
N ILE A 311 14.27 -15.48 0.57
CA ILE A 311 13.69 -14.36 1.32
C ILE A 311 12.17 -14.41 1.25
N LEU A 312 11.59 -14.61 0.05
CA LEU A 312 10.15 -14.73 -0.12
C LEU A 312 9.57 -15.92 0.67
N CYS A 313 10.18 -17.12 0.58
CA CYS A 313 9.77 -18.28 1.37
C CYS A 313 9.83 -18.01 2.88
N SER A 314 10.91 -17.40 3.36
CA SER A 314 11.07 -17.07 4.78
C SER A 314 10.04 -16.05 5.26
N GLY A 315 9.73 -15.05 4.44
CA GLY A 315 8.70 -14.06 4.71
C GLY A 315 7.29 -14.67 4.76
N LEU A 316 6.98 -15.62 3.86
CA LEU A 316 5.71 -16.34 3.87
C LEU A 316 5.58 -17.27 5.09
N LEU A 317 6.65 -17.98 5.47
CA LEU A 317 6.68 -18.78 6.70
C LEU A 317 6.47 -17.90 7.94
N ALA A 318 7.14 -16.75 8.01
CA ALA A 318 6.93 -15.77 9.07
C ALA A 318 5.50 -15.21 9.09
N SER A 319 4.88 -15.04 7.92
CA SER A 319 3.48 -14.61 7.80
C SER A 319 2.50 -15.66 8.34
N ILE A 320 2.78 -16.94 8.09
CA ILE A 320 1.98 -18.05 8.63
C ILE A 320 2.12 -18.11 10.16
N ALA A 321 3.34 -18.01 10.67
CA ALA A 321 3.59 -17.95 12.11
C ALA A 321 2.89 -16.75 12.76
N TYR A 322 2.97 -15.57 12.14
CA TYR A 322 2.25 -14.36 12.53
C TYR A 322 0.74 -14.61 12.63
N ALA A 323 0.14 -15.22 11.60
CA ALA A 323 -1.28 -15.52 11.59
C ALA A 323 -1.67 -16.55 12.67
N TRP A 324 -0.87 -17.61 12.85
CA TRP A 324 -1.15 -18.66 13.83
C TRP A 324 -1.02 -18.15 15.26
N LEU A 325 0.03 -17.39 15.57
CA LEU A 325 0.23 -16.80 16.90
C LEU A 325 -0.89 -15.83 17.25
N TYR A 326 -1.39 -15.04 16.30
CA TYR A 326 -2.57 -14.21 16.54
C TYR A 326 -3.85 -15.05 16.67
N GLY A 327 -4.08 -16.01 15.77
CA GLY A 327 -5.31 -16.81 15.77
C GLY A 327 -5.47 -17.73 16.99
N LEU A 328 -4.35 -18.18 17.57
CA LEU A 328 -4.28 -19.06 18.74
C LEU A 328 -3.79 -18.33 20.01
N ALA A 329 -3.81 -17.00 20.02
CA ALA A 329 -3.31 -16.23 21.15
C ALA A 329 -4.09 -16.57 22.44
N TRP A 330 -3.39 -17.07 23.46
CA TRP A 330 -3.98 -17.37 24.78
C TRP A 330 -3.73 -16.27 25.81
N ALA A 331 -2.81 -15.35 25.52
CA ALA A 331 -2.44 -14.25 26.40
C ALA A 331 -2.02 -13.00 25.60
N PRO A 332 -2.21 -11.78 26.16
CA PRO A 332 -1.84 -10.52 25.51
C PRO A 332 -0.41 -10.45 24.95
N TRP A 333 0.57 -11.01 25.65
CA TRP A 333 1.98 -10.96 25.23
C TRP A 333 2.22 -11.75 23.93
N VAL A 334 1.41 -12.76 23.63
CA VAL A 334 1.50 -13.55 22.39
C VAL A 334 1.23 -12.68 21.17
N SER A 335 0.38 -11.65 21.30
CA SER A 335 0.15 -10.64 20.26
C SER A 335 1.41 -9.85 19.93
N TYR A 336 2.20 -9.46 20.94
CA TYR A 336 3.48 -8.77 20.74
C TYR A 336 4.54 -9.71 20.16
N LEU A 337 4.59 -10.96 20.60
CA LEU A 337 5.45 -11.98 19.97
C LEU A 337 5.08 -12.16 18.50
N SER A 338 3.78 -12.23 18.18
CA SER A 338 3.32 -12.32 16.80
C SER A 338 3.75 -11.11 15.97
N ALA A 339 3.54 -9.88 16.48
CA ALA A 339 3.98 -8.65 15.83
C ALA A 339 5.50 -8.61 15.53
N SER A 340 6.34 -9.26 16.34
CA SER A 340 7.78 -9.36 16.07
C SER A 340 8.13 -10.05 14.74
N PHE A 341 7.29 -10.97 14.27
CA PHE A 341 7.44 -11.58 12.95
C PHE A 341 7.23 -10.57 11.81
N GLY A 342 6.70 -9.38 12.11
CA GLY A 342 6.69 -8.20 11.23
C GLY A 342 8.04 -7.82 10.66
N ILE A 343 9.10 -8.06 11.42
CA ILE A 343 10.47 -7.87 10.95
C ILE A 343 10.76 -8.75 9.73
N ILE A 344 10.24 -9.97 9.67
CA ILE A 344 10.55 -10.91 8.58
C ILE A 344 9.49 -10.86 7.48
N TYR A 345 8.20 -10.89 7.81
CA TYR A 345 7.15 -10.99 6.78
C TYR A 345 7.09 -9.76 5.87
N VAL A 346 7.53 -8.59 6.34
CA VAL A 346 7.53 -7.36 5.54
C VAL A 346 8.39 -7.48 4.28
N LEU A 347 9.36 -8.42 4.27
CA LEU A 347 10.23 -8.68 3.13
C LEU A 347 9.52 -9.39 1.97
N VAL A 348 8.29 -9.90 2.17
CA VAL A 348 7.51 -10.55 1.11
C VAL A 348 7.30 -9.60 -0.07
N LYS A 349 6.82 -8.39 0.16
CA LYS A 349 6.53 -7.42 -0.92
C LYS A 349 7.76 -7.06 -1.77
N PRO A 350 8.90 -6.63 -1.21
CA PRO A 350 10.09 -6.33 -2.00
C PRO A 350 10.66 -7.57 -2.71
N ALA A 351 10.68 -8.75 -2.07
CA ALA A 351 11.15 -9.97 -2.72
C ALA A 351 10.25 -10.38 -3.90
N THR A 352 8.93 -10.26 -3.75
CA THR A 352 7.96 -10.45 -4.83
C THR A 352 8.23 -9.52 -5.99
N TYR A 353 8.44 -8.22 -5.76
CA TYR A 353 8.74 -7.27 -6.82
C TYR A 353 10.08 -7.55 -7.52
N ALA A 354 11.11 -7.96 -6.78
CA ALA A 354 12.40 -8.33 -7.34
C ALA A 354 12.29 -9.54 -8.28
N ILE A 355 11.59 -10.61 -7.87
CA ILE A 355 11.38 -11.80 -8.72
C ILE A 355 10.57 -11.43 -9.99
N ILE A 356 9.51 -10.63 -9.85
CA ILE A 356 8.71 -10.18 -11.00
C ILE A 356 9.57 -9.35 -11.97
N SER A 357 10.40 -8.46 -11.43
CA SER A 357 11.33 -7.64 -12.22
C SER A 357 12.31 -8.50 -13.01
N ASN A 358 12.88 -9.52 -12.39
CA ASN A 358 13.85 -10.42 -13.04
C ASN A 358 13.18 -11.34 -14.09
N ALA A 359 11.92 -11.72 -13.87
CA ALA A 359 11.16 -12.58 -14.78
C ALA A 359 10.50 -11.83 -15.96
N THR A 360 10.71 -10.52 -16.10
CA THR A 360 10.13 -9.70 -17.17
C THR A 360 11.19 -8.93 -17.96
N SER A 361 10.95 -8.73 -19.26
CA SER A 361 11.72 -7.77 -20.04
C SER A 361 11.35 -6.34 -19.66
N SER A 362 12.30 -5.40 -19.79
CA SER A 362 12.11 -3.98 -19.46
C SER A 362 10.89 -3.35 -20.14
N THR A 363 10.57 -3.76 -21.37
CA THR A 363 9.38 -3.30 -22.13
C THR A 363 8.06 -3.78 -21.52
N ASN A 364 8.06 -4.93 -20.84
CA ASN A 364 6.86 -5.58 -20.31
C ASN A 364 6.72 -5.48 -18.78
N GLN A 365 7.75 -5.03 -18.08
CA GLN A 365 7.79 -4.96 -16.62
C GLN A 365 6.62 -4.17 -16.03
N GLY A 366 6.36 -2.97 -16.55
CA GLY A 366 5.24 -2.13 -16.08
C GLY A 366 3.87 -2.78 -16.30
N LYS A 367 3.69 -3.52 -17.40
CA LYS A 367 2.44 -4.25 -17.69
C LYS A 367 2.23 -5.41 -16.72
N ALA A 368 3.27 -6.21 -16.48
CA ALA A 368 3.22 -7.33 -15.55
C ALA A 368 2.95 -6.87 -14.11
N GLN A 369 3.66 -5.83 -13.65
CA GLN A 369 3.44 -5.24 -12.32
C GLN A 369 2.02 -4.67 -12.18
N THR A 370 1.50 -4.01 -13.21
CA THR A 370 0.12 -3.49 -13.21
C THR A 370 -0.90 -4.63 -13.10
N PHE A 371 -0.71 -5.72 -13.83
CA PHE A 371 -1.61 -6.88 -13.77
C PHE A 371 -1.58 -7.54 -12.37
N ILE A 372 -0.39 -7.73 -11.81
CA ILE A 372 -0.23 -8.33 -10.47
C ILE A 372 -0.81 -7.42 -9.38
N ALA A 373 -0.59 -6.10 -9.46
CA ALA A 373 -1.21 -5.13 -8.57
C ALA A 373 -2.76 -5.14 -8.69
N GLY A 374 -3.29 -5.40 -9.90
CA GLY A 374 -4.71 -5.64 -10.13
C GLY A 374 -5.22 -6.89 -9.43
N ALA A 375 -4.46 -8.00 -9.48
CA ALA A 375 -4.78 -9.21 -8.74
C ALA A 375 -4.77 -8.99 -7.22
N GLN A 376 -3.75 -8.29 -6.68
CA GLN A 376 -3.70 -7.89 -5.27
C GLN A 376 -4.90 -7.00 -4.88
N SER A 377 -5.30 -6.08 -5.75
CA SER A 377 -6.48 -5.23 -5.50
C SER A 377 -7.78 -6.03 -5.44
N LEU A 378 -7.90 -7.10 -6.24
CA LEU A 378 -9.02 -8.04 -6.13
C LEU A 378 -8.98 -8.81 -4.80
N SER A 379 -7.80 -9.18 -4.32
CA SER A 379 -7.64 -9.79 -3.00
C SER A 379 -8.07 -8.86 -1.86
N ASP A 380 -7.67 -7.59 -1.92
CA ASP A 380 -8.10 -6.56 -0.96
C ASP A 380 -9.63 -6.37 -0.95
N LEU A 381 -10.26 -6.58 -2.09
CA LEU A 381 -11.72 -6.55 -2.21
C LEU A 381 -12.36 -7.77 -1.55
N LEU A 382 -11.88 -8.97 -1.88
CA LEU A 382 -12.48 -10.23 -1.45
C LEU A 382 -12.22 -10.54 0.02
N SER A 383 -11.09 -10.08 0.56
CA SER A 383 -10.66 -10.48 1.89
C SER A 383 -11.59 -10.01 3.00
N PRO A 384 -11.95 -8.71 3.11
CA PRO A 384 -12.82 -8.23 4.17
C PRO A 384 -14.25 -8.79 4.06
N ILE A 385 -14.72 -9.11 2.84
CA ILE A 385 -16.03 -9.76 2.60
C ILE A 385 -16.09 -11.12 3.31
N ALA A 386 -15.00 -11.90 3.26
CA ALA A 386 -14.94 -13.21 3.89
C ALA A 386 -14.58 -13.11 5.38
N MET A 387 -13.56 -12.32 5.71
CA MET A 387 -12.95 -12.32 7.05
C MET A 387 -13.77 -11.55 8.08
N SER A 388 -14.45 -10.47 7.70
CA SER A 388 -15.21 -9.66 8.67
C SER A 388 -16.43 -10.39 9.23
N PRO A 389 -17.31 -11.01 8.41
CA PRO A 389 -18.42 -11.82 8.92
C PRO A 389 -17.94 -13.04 9.70
N LEU A 390 -16.87 -13.70 9.24
CA LEU A 390 -16.30 -14.86 9.91
C LEU A 390 -15.76 -14.51 11.30
N THR A 391 -15.03 -13.39 11.42
CA THR A 391 -14.55 -12.88 12.71
C THR A 391 -15.73 -12.52 13.62
N SER A 392 -16.74 -11.82 13.08
CA SER A 392 -17.94 -11.48 13.84
C SER A 392 -18.66 -12.72 14.38
N TRP A 393 -18.74 -13.79 13.58
CA TRP A 393 -19.41 -15.03 13.99
C TRP A 393 -18.65 -15.75 15.10
N PHE A 394 -17.33 -15.90 14.97
CA PHE A 394 -16.48 -16.57 15.97
C PHE A 394 -16.25 -15.76 17.26
N LEU A 395 -16.50 -14.45 17.23
CA LEU A 395 -16.55 -13.61 18.43
C LEU A 395 -17.93 -13.59 19.10
N SER A 396 -18.98 -14.07 18.43
CA SER A 396 -20.33 -14.13 18.99
C SER A 396 -20.54 -15.35 19.90
N SER A 397 -21.63 -15.33 20.67
CA SER A 397 -22.07 -16.49 21.47
C SER A 397 -22.48 -17.71 20.63
N ASN A 398 -22.69 -17.53 19.32
CA ASN A 398 -23.16 -18.57 18.40
C ASN A 398 -22.00 -19.26 17.64
N ALA A 399 -20.76 -19.13 18.13
CA ALA A 399 -19.62 -19.76 17.51
C ALA A 399 -19.75 -21.31 17.56
N PRO A 400 -19.45 -22.02 16.46
CA PRO A 400 -19.60 -23.48 16.41
C PRO A 400 -18.58 -24.22 17.29
N PHE A 401 -17.46 -23.59 17.62
CA PHE A 401 -16.43 -24.08 18.55
C PHE A 401 -15.61 -22.91 19.11
N GLU A 402 -14.91 -23.14 20.21
CA GLU A 402 -14.11 -22.13 20.90
C GLU A 402 -12.80 -21.84 20.16
N CYS A 403 -12.85 -20.92 19.19
CA CYS A 403 -11.66 -20.36 18.56
C CYS A 403 -11.94 -18.94 18.06
N LYS A 404 -11.78 -17.95 18.93
CA LYS A 404 -12.09 -16.55 18.61
C LYS A 404 -11.27 -16.00 17.43
N GLY A 405 -10.06 -16.54 17.22
CA GLY A 405 -9.15 -16.14 16.14
C GLY A 405 -9.25 -16.99 14.87
N PHE A 406 -10.32 -17.77 14.71
CA PHE A 406 -10.45 -18.72 13.60
C PHE A 406 -10.37 -18.06 12.22
N SER A 407 -10.90 -16.85 12.04
CA SER A 407 -10.78 -16.11 10.78
C SER A 407 -9.33 -15.82 10.39
N ILE A 408 -8.48 -15.48 11.37
CA ILE A 408 -7.04 -15.27 11.17
C ILE A 408 -6.35 -16.59 10.76
N LEU A 409 -6.79 -17.71 11.33
CA LEU A 409 -6.33 -19.04 10.91
C LEU A 409 -6.77 -19.38 9.48
N CYS A 410 -8.01 -19.05 9.09
CA CYS A 410 -8.44 -19.18 7.70
C CYS A 410 -7.60 -18.32 6.74
N ALA A 411 -7.26 -17.10 7.12
CA ALA A 411 -6.37 -16.23 6.35
C ALA A 411 -4.96 -16.84 6.18
N SER A 412 -4.47 -17.59 7.18
CA SER A 412 -3.20 -18.33 7.08
C SER A 412 -3.22 -19.41 6.00
N ILE A 413 -4.37 -20.02 5.69
CA ILE A 413 -4.50 -21.02 4.62
C ILE A 413 -4.15 -20.39 3.27
N CYS A 414 -4.57 -19.14 3.02
CA CYS A 414 -4.18 -18.41 1.83
C CYS A 414 -2.65 -18.20 1.77
N MET A 415 -2.02 -17.89 2.89
CA MET A 415 -0.56 -17.76 2.96
C MET A 415 0.17 -19.10 2.74
N ILE A 416 -0.39 -20.22 3.21
CA ILE A 416 0.13 -21.57 2.94
C ILE A 416 0.01 -21.89 1.45
N ILE A 417 -1.13 -21.59 0.82
CA ILE A 417 -1.31 -21.76 -0.64
C ILE A 417 -0.27 -20.92 -1.40
N SER A 418 -0.06 -19.67 -0.99
CA SER A 418 0.99 -18.80 -1.54
C SER A 418 2.38 -19.44 -1.40
N LEU A 419 2.72 -19.98 -0.23
CA LEU A 419 4.00 -20.66 0.00
C LEU A 419 4.15 -21.90 -0.91
N CYS A 420 3.11 -22.71 -1.07
CA CYS A 420 3.11 -23.84 -2.00
C CYS A 420 3.43 -23.39 -3.43
N PHE A 421 2.79 -22.32 -3.92
CA PHE A 421 3.07 -21.79 -5.25
C PHE A 421 4.52 -21.30 -5.40
N VAL A 422 5.08 -20.61 -4.39
CA VAL A 422 6.49 -20.19 -4.42
C VAL A 422 7.43 -21.40 -4.47
N CYS A 423 7.16 -22.44 -3.68
CA CYS A 423 7.96 -23.65 -3.67
C CYS A 423 7.95 -24.37 -5.04
N MET A 424 6.81 -24.33 -5.74
CA MET A 424 6.67 -24.89 -7.09
C MET A 424 7.32 -24.07 -8.21
N LEU A 425 7.73 -22.82 -7.95
CA LEU A 425 8.51 -22.06 -8.92
C LEU A 425 9.84 -22.77 -9.16
N LYS A 426 10.13 -23.15 -10.40
CA LYS A 426 11.44 -23.66 -10.76
C LYS A 426 12.47 -22.55 -10.54
N PRO A 427 13.63 -22.82 -9.93
CA PRO A 427 14.71 -21.85 -9.96
C PRO A 427 15.01 -21.58 -11.42
N ASP A 428 14.98 -20.32 -11.84
CA ASP A 428 15.45 -19.94 -13.16
C ASP A 428 16.90 -20.42 -13.23
N SER A 429 17.13 -21.49 -13.99
CA SER A 429 18.48 -21.91 -14.34
C SER A 429 19.10 -20.70 -15.03
N ASN A 430 20.13 -20.11 -14.43
CA ASN A 430 20.96 -19.06 -15.01
C ASN A 430 21.10 -19.31 -16.52
N SER A 431 20.34 -18.58 -17.34
CA SER A 431 20.46 -18.58 -18.79
C SER A 431 21.63 -17.67 -19.17
N SER A 432 22.78 -17.91 -18.56
CA SER A 432 24.05 -17.25 -18.84
C SER A 432 25.04 -18.18 -19.54
N ASN A 433 24.56 -19.26 -20.17
CA ASN A 433 25.39 -20.19 -20.96
C ASN A 433 24.93 -20.41 -22.42
N ASP A 434 23.91 -19.73 -22.93
CA ASP A 434 23.43 -19.92 -24.32
C ASP A 434 23.79 -18.78 -25.28
N ILE A 435 24.86 -18.01 -25.01
CA ILE A 435 25.41 -17.01 -25.98
C ILE A 435 26.80 -17.41 -26.52
N GLU A 436 27.44 -18.47 -26.02
CA GLU A 436 28.66 -19.03 -26.63
C GLU A 436 28.39 -20.38 -27.28
N GLY A 437 27.72 -20.38 -28.43
CA GLY A 437 27.38 -21.65 -29.08
C GLY A 437 26.85 -21.58 -30.51
N SER A 438 27.14 -20.53 -31.27
CA SER A 438 26.87 -20.52 -32.72
C SER A 438 27.75 -19.52 -33.46
N THR A 439 29.06 -19.77 -33.48
CA THR A 439 29.87 -19.32 -34.62
C THR A 439 30.47 -20.54 -35.27
N GLU A 440 29.99 -20.78 -36.48
CA GLU A 440 30.31 -21.90 -37.37
C GLU A 440 31.81 -22.06 -37.60
N THR A 441 32.26 -23.32 -37.74
CA THR A 441 33.33 -23.78 -38.66
C THR A 441 33.48 -25.31 -38.49
N PRO A 442 34.11 -26.07 -39.41
CA PRO A 442 34.60 -25.75 -40.77
C PRO A 442 34.22 -26.83 -41.82
N LEU A 443 34.46 -26.57 -43.12
CA LEU A 443 34.95 -27.51 -44.17
C LEU A 443 34.65 -26.96 -45.57
N LEU A 444 35.66 -26.51 -46.33
CA LEU A 444 36.31 -27.30 -47.39
C LEU A 444 37.35 -26.46 -48.18
N ASN A 445 38.45 -27.15 -48.50
CA ASN A 445 39.51 -26.79 -49.44
C ASN A 445 39.04 -26.07 -50.72
N HIS A 446 39.81 -25.07 -51.15
CA HIS A 446 40.37 -25.08 -52.51
C HIS A 446 41.76 -24.41 -52.54
N THR A 447 42.67 -25.18 -53.11
CA THR A 447 44.05 -24.94 -53.54
C THR A 447 44.25 -23.71 -54.45
N LEU A 448 45.36 -22.96 -54.22
CA LEU A 448 46.38 -22.33 -55.13
C LEU A 448 45.99 -21.86 -56.56
N PRO A 449 46.75 -20.98 -57.28
CA PRO A 449 48.13 -20.48 -57.04
C PRO A 449 48.39 -18.96 -57.27
N GLN A 450 49.43 -18.41 -56.66
CA GLN A 450 50.65 -17.84 -57.30
C GLN A 450 51.57 -17.24 -56.23
#